data_AF-A0A1V9Y7S5-F1
#
_entry.id   AF-A0A1V9Y7S5-F1
#
_cell.length_a   1.000
_cell.length_b   1.000
_cell.length_c   1.000
_cell.angle_alpha   90.00
_cell.angle_beta   90.00
_cell.angle_gamma   90.00
#
_symmetry.space_group_name_H-M   'P 1'
#
loop_
_entity.id
_entity.type
_entity.pdbx_description
1 polymer ?
#
loop_
_entity_poly.entity_id
_entity_poly.type
_entity_poly.pdbx_seq_one_letter_code
_entity_poly.pdbx_strand_id
1 'polypeptide(L)'
;MTRFFQWLINLWPIVINVDLNLLLQCMIGWSLDCWASDAYVAKYHLPTTSNCQQHGYVANDIYTLRLILIFDYLYCNPHFNKRPWNGKLANPKWLCALAGTIRKQVQNRKILGGGVGYDMSQYSQYFKCSTLDVVAIHSYEGANKDKLQNAVKLANAYKKRIIFEEFGGSGGSKASSLAAYTEAANSLGLPWMFWEILKPGNPSDLETWVDEKDAWGTLSNAAKKTQNIKGAWQWPELN
;
A
#
# COMPACT_ATOMS: atom_id res chain seq x y z
N MET A 1 -7.77 6.83 22.07
CA MET A 1 -6.53 6.10 21.69
C MET A 1 -6.45 4.70 22.29
N THR A 2 -6.86 4.46 23.54
CA THR A 2 -6.71 3.17 24.23
C THR A 2 -7.38 1.95 23.55
N ARG A 3 -8.55 2.12 22.93
CA ARG A 3 -9.29 0.99 22.31
C ARG A 3 -8.62 0.40 21.06
N PHE A 4 -7.98 1.22 20.22
CA PHE A 4 -7.28 0.74 19.03
C PHE A 4 -6.04 -0.07 19.40
N PHE A 5 -5.24 0.43 20.35
CA PHE A 5 -4.09 -0.31 20.85
C PHE A 5 -4.52 -1.59 21.56
N GLN A 6 -5.61 -1.57 22.33
CA GLN A 6 -6.15 -2.79 22.92
C GLN A 6 -6.58 -3.80 21.86
N TRP A 7 -7.20 -3.35 20.77
CA TRP A 7 -7.56 -4.24 19.66
C TRP A 7 -6.32 -4.83 18.97
N LEU A 8 -5.28 -4.02 18.69
CA LEU A 8 -4.01 -4.51 18.14
C LEU A 8 -3.34 -5.52 19.08
N ILE A 9 -3.35 -5.26 20.39
CA ILE A 9 -2.84 -6.18 21.42
C ILE A 9 -3.63 -7.49 21.39
N ASN A 10 -4.94 -7.44 21.18
CA ASN A 10 -5.78 -8.64 21.11
C ASN A 10 -5.63 -9.39 19.78
N LEU A 11 -5.27 -8.70 18.70
CA LEU A 11 -4.99 -9.32 17.39
C LEU A 11 -3.66 -10.08 17.38
N TRP A 12 -2.66 -9.57 18.11
CA TRP A 12 -1.31 -10.11 18.08
C TRP A 12 -1.19 -11.60 18.47
N PRO A 13 -1.86 -12.09 19.54
CA PRO A 13 -1.90 -13.52 19.84
C PRO A 13 -2.49 -14.37 18.71
N ILE A 14 -3.50 -13.86 18.01
CA ILE A 14 -4.12 -14.58 16.88
C ILE A 14 -3.10 -14.73 15.77
N VAL A 15 -2.44 -13.63 15.38
CA VAL A 15 -1.40 -13.60 14.34
C VAL A 15 -0.30 -14.61 14.62
N ILE A 16 0.20 -14.67 15.87
CA ILE A 16 1.21 -15.65 16.28
C ILE A 16 0.66 -17.09 16.20
N ASN A 17 -0.54 -17.33 16.75
CA ASN A 17 -1.09 -18.68 16.86
C ASN A 17 -1.42 -19.32 15.50
N VAL A 18 -1.61 -18.51 14.45
CA VAL A 18 -1.90 -18.99 13.09
C VAL A 18 -0.74 -18.78 12.11
N ASP A 19 0.46 -18.51 12.62
CA ASP A 19 1.70 -18.37 11.85
C ASP A 19 1.60 -17.33 10.71
N LEU A 20 1.04 -16.17 11.04
CA LEU A 20 0.91 -15.04 10.11
C LEU A 20 1.97 -13.96 10.39
N ASN A 21 2.37 -13.29 9.32
CA ASN A 21 3.14 -12.04 9.38
C ASN A 21 2.23 -10.85 9.12
N LEU A 22 2.39 -9.77 9.90
CA LEU A 22 1.53 -8.59 9.81
C LEU A 22 2.28 -7.40 9.19
N LEU A 23 1.70 -6.85 8.11
CA LEU A 23 2.01 -5.50 7.64
C LEU A 23 1.00 -4.53 8.26
N LEU A 24 1.50 -3.60 9.10
CA LEU A 24 0.66 -2.62 9.77
C LEU A 24 0.71 -1.27 9.03
N GLN A 25 -0.42 -0.87 8.46
CA GLN A 25 -0.59 0.44 7.86
C GLN A 25 -1.08 1.45 8.91
N CYS A 26 -0.31 2.51 9.14
CA CYS A 26 -0.62 3.46 10.21
C CYS A 26 -1.62 4.57 9.84
N MET A 27 -1.84 4.84 8.54
CA MET A 27 -2.77 5.88 8.04
C MET A 27 -3.21 5.65 6.59
N ILE A 28 -4.37 6.23 6.22
CA ILE A 28 -4.98 6.19 4.88
C ILE A 28 -4.88 7.59 4.24
N GLY A 29 -4.50 7.65 2.95
CA GLY A 29 -4.29 8.91 2.21
C GLY A 29 -5.56 9.55 1.64
N TRP A 30 -6.60 8.75 1.36
CA TRP A 30 -7.92 9.19 0.85
C TRP A 30 -8.61 10.29 1.67
N SER A 31 -8.19 10.42 2.91
CA SER A 31 -8.79 11.24 3.95
C SER A 31 -8.14 12.65 3.99
N LEU A 32 -6.95 12.81 3.41
CA LEU A 32 -6.21 14.06 3.44
C LEU A 32 -6.66 14.98 2.27
N ASP A 33 -6.88 16.25 2.57
CA ASP A 33 -7.19 17.39 1.68
C ASP A 33 -8.62 17.60 1.17
N CYS A 34 -9.46 16.57 1.06
CA CYS A 34 -10.70 16.73 0.29
C CYS A 34 -12.00 16.81 1.09
N TRP A 35 -12.04 16.21 2.28
CA TRP A 35 -13.27 16.10 3.04
C TRP A 35 -13.19 17.05 4.22
N ALA A 36 -14.02 18.09 4.24
CA ALA A 36 -14.05 19.06 5.33
C ALA A 36 -14.32 18.43 6.70
N SER A 37 -14.90 17.22 6.71
CA SER A 37 -15.17 16.39 7.87
C SER A 37 -14.07 15.36 8.17
N ASP A 38 -12.98 15.32 7.41
CA ASP A 38 -11.91 14.37 7.69
C ASP A 38 -11.27 14.64 9.05
N ALA A 39 -10.88 13.59 9.76
CA ALA A 39 -10.30 13.69 11.08
C ALA A 39 -9.08 14.64 11.14
N TYR A 40 -8.23 14.65 10.10
CA TYR A 40 -7.04 15.51 10.07
C TYR A 40 -7.35 16.94 9.67
N VAL A 41 -8.23 17.10 8.68
CA VAL A 41 -8.70 18.42 8.25
C VAL A 41 -9.42 19.11 9.41
N ALA A 42 -10.36 18.43 10.08
CA ALA A 42 -11.09 18.95 11.22
C ALA A 42 -10.19 19.26 12.41
N LYS A 43 -9.22 18.39 12.73
CA LYS A 43 -8.33 18.58 13.89
C LYS A 43 -7.31 19.70 13.70
N TYR A 44 -6.74 19.82 12.51
CA TYR A 44 -5.64 20.76 12.23
C TYR A 44 -6.08 21.98 11.41
N HIS A 45 -7.38 22.10 11.14
CA HIS A 45 -7.96 23.19 10.33
C HIS A 45 -7.26 23.33 8.98
N LEU A 46 -7.00 22.19 8.32
CA LEU A 46 -6.35 22.18 7.01
C LEU A 46 -7.29 22.80 5.97
N PRO A 47 -6.76 23.51 4.96
CA PRO A 47 -7.55 24.00 3.84
C PRO A 47 -8.36 22.87 3.19
N THR A 48 -9.61 23.15 2.84
CA THR A 48 -10.49 22.24 2.11
C THR A 48 -10.81 22.82 0.74
N THR A 49 -11.23 21.97 -0.20
CA THR A 49 -11.78 22.41 -1.48
C THR A 49 -13.17 21.83 -1.68
N SER A 50 -14.09 22.64 -2.21
CA SER A 50 -15.44 22.20 -2.58
C SER A 50 -15.47 21.37 -3.87
N ASN A 51 -14.36 21.30 -4.60
CA ASN A 51 -14.26 20.61 -5.89
C ASN A 51 -13.83 19.14 -5.77
N CYS A 52 -14.00 18.55 -4.59
CA CYS A 52 -13.72 17.13 -4.44
C CYS A 52 -14.80 16.34 -5.16
N GLN A 53 -14.38 15.56 -6.15
CA GLN A 53 -15.28 14.61 -6.80
C GLN A 53 -15.67 13.55 -5.76
N GLN A 54 -16.78 13.82 -5.06
CA GLN A 54 -17.50 12.79 -4.35
C GLN A 54 -17.89 11.73 -5.39
N HIS A 55 -17.42 10.50 -5.20
CA HIS A 55 -17.87 9.31 -5.94
C HIS A 55 -17.35 9.06 -7.37
N GLY A 56 -16.20 9.63 -7.76
CA GLY A 56 -15.46 9.07 -8.88
C GLY A 56 -14.69 7.83 -8.42
N TYR A 57 -15.18 6.62 -8.72
CA TYR A 57 -14.43 5.35 -8.67
C TYR A 57 -13.27 5.38 -9.68
N VAL A 58 -12.37 6.35 -9.57
CA VAL A 58 -11.21 6.49 -10.42
C VAL A 58 -10.00 6.35 -9.51
N ALA A 59 -9.53 5.12 -9.34
CA ALA A 59 -8.28 4.81 -8.65
C ALA A 59 -7.06 5.57 -9.21
N ASN A 60 -7.22 6.27 -10.35
CA ASN A 60 -6.18 7.06 -11.01
C ASN A 60 -6.12 8.53 -10.58
N ASP A 61 -7.16 9.08 -9.95
CA ASP A 61 -7.19 10.48 -9.54
C ASP A 61 -7.34 10.59 -8.03
N ILE A 62 -6.24 11.02 -7.38
CA ILE A 62 -6.14 11.51 -5.99
C ILE A 62 -5.57 10.50 -4.97
N TYR A 63 -4.28 10.75 -4.71
CA TYR A 63 -3.43 10.51 -3.54
C TYR A 63 -3.84 9.45 -2.53
N THR A 64 -3.28 8.25 -2.72
CA THR A 64 -2.96 7.41 -1.56
C THR A 64 -1.43 7.27 -1.45
N LEU A 65 -0.89 7.69 -0.31
CA LEU A 65 0.50 7.46 0.06
C LEU A 65 0.47 6.68 1.37
N ARG A 66 0.85 5.41 1.30
CA ARG A 66 0.80 4.53 2.45
C ARG A 66 2.18 4.45 3.09
N LEU A 67 2.37 5.29 4.13
CA LEU A 67 2.95 5.00 5.47
C LEU A 67 3.25 6.28 6.30
N ILE A 68 2.32 7.24 6.59
CA ILE A 68 2.64 8.35 7.54
C ILE A 68 1.52 8.93 8.42
N LEU A 69 1.83 9.16 9.71
CA LEU A 69 1.24 10.15 10.63
C LEU A 69 1.57 11.62 10.26
N ILE A 70 0.56 12.32 9.72
CA ILE A 70 0.30 13.79 9.59
C ILE A 70 1.33 14.70 8.89
N PHE A 71 0.89 15.37 7.79
CA PHE A 71 0.70 16.84 7.60
C PHE A 71 0.85 17.23 6.12
N ASP A 72 -0.19 17.82 5.51
CA ASP A 72 -0.04 18.81 4.44
C ASP A 72 -1.25 19.77 4.35
N TYR A 73 -0.98 21.08 4.20
CA TYR A 73 -1.42 21.99 3.12
C TYR A 73 -1.11 23.47 3.46
N LEU A 74 -0.44 24.14 2.52
CA LEU A 74 -0.38 25.58 2.16
C LEU A 74 -0.11 26.74 3.15
N TYR A 75 0.12 26.52 4.43
CA TYR A 75 0.83 27.54 5.24
C TYR A 75 2.12 26.94 5.78
N CYS A 76 3.21 27.71 5.75
CA CYS A 76 4.42 27.36 6.51
C CYS A 76 4.03 27.19 7.98
N ASN A 77 3.66 25.97 8.38
CA ASN A 77 3.20 25.71 9.73
C ASN A 77 4.43 25.86 10.65
N PRO A 78 4.42 26.82 11.58
CA PRO A 78 5.56 27.12 12.44
C PRO A 78 5.96 25.94 13.35
N HIS A 79 5.12 24.91 13.45
CA HIS A 79 5.38 23.71 14.25
C HIS A 79 6.10 22.58 13.48
N PHE A 80 6.30 22.69 12.15
CA PHE A 80 6.85 21.62 11.31
C PHE A 80 8.00 22.03 10.37
N ASN A 81 8.89 22.93 10.81
CA ASN A 81 10.17 23.25 10.14
C ASN A 81 10.07 23.71 8.66
N LYS A 82 8.95 24.35 8.26
CA LYS A 82 8.82 25.15 7.01
C LYS A 82 9.22 24.42 5.69
N ARG A 83 8.79 23.17 5.46
CA ARG A 83 9.11 22.42 4.21
C ARG A 83 8.00 22.58 3.14
N PRO A 84 8.34 22.81 1.85
CA PRO A 84 7.35 23.07 0.79
C PRO A 84 6.72 21.80 0.18
N TRP A 85 5.43 21.89 -0.18
CA TRP A 85 4.68 20.88 -0.92
C TRP A 85 4.17 21.43 -2.25
N ASN A 86 4.21 20.63 -3.33
CA ASN A 86 3.54 20.96 -4.59
C ASN A 86 2.44 19.90 -4.82
N GLY A 87 1.21 20.35 -5.08
CA GLY A 87 0.02 19.51 -5.22
C GLY A 87 -0.07 18.75 -6.54
N LYS A 88 1.06 18.21 -7.04
CA LYS A 88 1.11 17.37 -8.26
C LYS A 88 1.92 16.10 -8.11
N LEU A 89 2.50 15.83 -6.94
CA LEU A 89 3.41 14.71 -6.77
C LEU A 89 3.17 14.05 -5.43
N ALA A 90 3.26 12.73 -5.42
CA ALA A 90 3.67 12.06 -4.21
C ALA A 90 4.93 12.77 -3.67
N ASN A 91 5.07 12.88 -2.35
CA ASN A 91 6.25 13.51 -1.74
C ASN A 91 7.21 12.47 -1.17
N PRO A 92 8.08 11.87 -2.01
CA PRO A 92 9.11 10.96 -1.55
C PRO A 92 10.04 11.51 -0.48
N LYS A 93 10.27 12.82 -0.43
CA LYS A 93 11.12 13.42 0.62
C LYS A 93 10.46 13.30 1.98
N TRP A 94 9.15 13.56 2.04
CA TRP A 94 8.37 13.38 3.26
C TRP A 94 8.23 11.91 3.63
N LEU A 95 7.91 11.03 2.67
CA LEU A 95 7.89 9.57 2.90
C LEU A 95 9.19 9.08 3.53
N CYS A 96 10.31 9.49 2.95
CA CYS A 96 11.63 9.12 3.46
C CYS A 96 11.93 9.74 4.83
N ALA A 97 11.52 10.98 5.07
CA ALA A 97 11.70 11.64 6.36
C ALA A 97 10.93 10.93 7.48
N LEU A 98 9.68 10.51 7.24
CA LEU A 98 8.97 9.75 8.26
C LEU A 98 9.51 8.34 8.41
N ALA A 99 9.88 7.65 7.32
CA ALA A 99 10.58 6.38 7.45
C ALA A 99 11.78 6.54 8.41
N GLY A 100 12.52 7.65 8.29
CA GLY A 100 13.55 8.11 9.25
C GLY A 100 13.06 8.22 10.70
N THR A 101 11.91 8.85 10.93
CA THR A 101 11.29 8.97 12.26
C THR A 101 10.86 7.62 12.82
N ILE A 102 10.19 6.77 12.03
CA ILE A 102 9.76 5.42 12.42
C ILE A 102 10.98 4.57 12.78
N ARG A 103 12.04 4.60 11.96
CA ARG A 103 13.28 3.83 12.20
C ARG A 103 13.92 4.09 13.55
N LYS A 104 13.81 5.31 14.08
CA LYS A 104 14.31 5.66 15.42
C LYS A 104 13.56 4.90 16.53
N GLN A 105 12.32 4.51 16.27
CA GLN A 105 11.45 3.79 17.21
C GLN A 105 11.43 2.28 16.93
N VAL A 106 11.65 1.84 15.69
CA VAL A 106 11.63 0.41 15.29
C VAL A 106 12.93 0.01 14.58
N GLN A 107 13.85 -0.60 15.33
CA GLN A 107 15.19 -0.93 14.82
C GLN A 107 15.20 -2.27 14.05
N ASN A 108 14.45 -3.27 14.52
CA ASN A 108 14.51 -4.65 14.00
C ASN A 108 13.30 -5.04 13.13
N ARG A 109 12.76 -4.08 12.37
CA ARG A 109 11.59 -4.26 11.50
C ARG A 109 11.86 -3.67 10.13
N LYS A 110 11.24 -4.23 9.10
CA LYS A 110 11.30 -3.64 7.76
C LYS A 110 10.32 -2.48 7.67
N ILE A 111 10.74 -1.41 6.98
CA ILE A 111 9.90 -0.25 6.70
C ILE A 111 9.55 -0.27 5.21
N LEU A 112 8.25 -0.29 4.94
CA LEU A 112 7.68 -0.26 3.60
C LEU A 112 7.33 1.18 3.20
N GLY A 113 7.22 1.43 1.91
CA GLY A 113 6.68 2.69 1.39
C GLY A 113 6.55 2.64 -0.13
N GLY A 114 5.67 3.44 -0.72
CA GLY A 114 5.42 3.39 -2.16
C GLY A 114 4.38 4.40 -2.62
N GLY A 115 3.86 4.18 -3.83
CA GLY A 115 2.75 4.93 -4.43
C GLY A 115 1.56 4.01 -4.74
N VAL A 116 0.53 4.55 -5.40
CA VAL A 116 -0.79 3.87 -5.62
C VAL A 116 -1.05 3.38 -7.02
N GLY A 117 -0.03 3.43 -7.87
CA GLY A 117 -0.09 2.95 -9.22
C GLY A 117 1.32 2.65 -9.68
N TYR A 118 1.44 1.92 -10.77
CA TYR A 118 2.76 1.47 -11.22
C TYR A 118 3.76 2.62 -11.36
N ASP A 119 3.35 3.74 -11.95
CA ASP A 119 4.26 4.84 -12.26
C ASP A 119 4.70 5.57 -11.00
N MET A 120 3.74 5.84 -10.09
CA MET A 120 4.03 6.51 -8.82
C MET A 120 4.89 5.63 -7.91
N SER A 121 4.57 4.34 -7.77
CA SER A 121 5.36 3.42 -6.94
C SER A 121 6.81 3.26 -7.43
N GLN A 122 7.09 3.64 -8.68
CA GLN A 122 8.41 3.55 -9.28
C GLN A 122 9.24 4.84 -9.23
N TYR A 123 8.79 5.86 -8.48
CA TYR A 123 9.61 7.06 -8.26
C TYR A 123 10.97 6.72 -7.65
N SER A 124 12.04 7.09 -8.37
CA SER A 124 13.42 6.76 -8.01
C SER A 124 13.80 7.17 -6.58
N GLN A 125 13.14 8.20 -6.05
CA GLN A 125 13.34 8.73 -4.71
C GLN A 125 12.94 7.72 -3.62
N TYR A 126 11.96 6.85 -3.86
CA TYR A 126 11.63 5.77 -2.92
C TYR A 126 12.77 4.75 -2.84
N PHE A 127 13.31 4.35 -4.00
CA PHE A 127 14.42 3.41 -4.08
C PHE A 127 15.72 3.99 -3.53
N LYS A 128 15.94 5.30 -3.67
CA LYS A 128 17.09 6.02 -3.08
C LYS A 128 16.97 6.27 -1.58
N CYS A 129 15.77 6.18 -1.00
CA CYS A 129 15.59 6.41 0.42
C CYS A 129 16.27 5.30 1.23
N SER A 130 17.31 5.64 2.00
CA SER A 130 18.05 4.65 2.78
C SER A 130 17.21 4.00 3.88
N THR A 131 16.16 4.66 4.36
CA THR A 131 15.35 4.16 5.47
C THR A 131 14.21 3.22 5.06
N LEU A 132 13.79 3.27 3.80
CA LEU A 132 12.85 2.29 3.24
C LEU A 132 13.60 1.00 2.91
N ASP A 133 13.12 -0.15 3.38
CA ASP A 133 13.72 -1.45 3.05
C ASP A 133 13.05 -2.09 1.83
N VAL A 134 11.76 -1.81 1.67
CA VAL A 134 10.89 -2.45 0.69
C VAL A 134 10.04 -1.38 0.03
N VAL A 135 9.92 -1.41 -1.30
CA VAL A 135 9.01 -0.52 -2.04
C VAL A 135 7.72 -1.26 -2.37
N ALA A 136 6.58 -0.70 -1.96
CA ALA A 136 5.26 -1.25 -2.25
C ALA A 136 4.79 -0.78 -3.64
N ILE A 137 4.36 -1.72 -4.46
CA ILE A 137 3.76 -1.48 -5.77
C ILE A 137 2.26 -1.75 -5.68
N HIS A 138 1.43 -0.83 -6.16
CA HIS A 138 -0.01 -0.98 -6.27
C HIS A 138 -0.44 -0.88 -7.73
N SER A 139 -1.57 -1.49 -8.09
CA SER A 139 -2.22 -1.24 -9.39
C SER A 139 -3.69 -1.64 -9.42
N TYR A 140 -4.50 -0.75 -9.98
CA TYR A 140 -5.87 -1.03 -10.42
C TYR A 140 -6.06 -0.79 -11.93
N GLU A 141 -4.96 -0.58 -12.66
CA GLU A 141 -4.93 -0.23 -14.10
C GLU A 141 -4.98 -1.47 -15.02
N GLY A 142 -5.01 -2.68 -14.45
CA GLY A 142 -4.82 -3.95 -15.13
C GLY A 142 -3.43 -4.54 -14.88
N ALA A 143 -3.30 -5.85 -15.03
CA ALA A 143 -2.04 -6.56 -14.81
C ALA A 143 -0.99 -6.17 -15.87
N ASN A 144 0.18 -5.73 -15.42
CA ASN A 144 1.27 -5.36 -16.32
C ASN A 144 2.62 -5.92 -15.85
N LYS A 145 3.05 -7.02 -16.48
CA LYS A 145 4.31 -7.69 -16.18
C LYS A 145 5.53 -6.80 -16.47
N ASP A 146 5.51 -6.00 -17.51
CA ASP A 146 6.66 -5.17 -17.89
C ASP A 146 6.90 -4.05 -16.88
N LYS A 147 5.82 -3.43 -16.38
CA LYS A 147 5.92 -2.43 -15.30
C LYS A 147 6.43 -3.06 -14.00
N LEU A 148 5.97 -4.27 -13.64
CA LEU A 148 6.53 -5.01 -12.49
C LEU A 148 8.00 -5.38 -12.70
N GLN A 149 8.37 -5.82 -13.89
CA GLN A 149 9.75 -6.16 -14.24
C GLN A 149 10.66 -4.92 -14.16
N ASN A 150 10.15 -3.74 -14.52
CA ASN A 150 10.88 -2.48 -14.34
C ASN A 150 11.08 -2.16 -12.85
N ALA A 151 10.05 -2.35 -12.02
CA ALA A 151 10.17 -2.17 -10.57
C ALA A 151 11.23 -3.13 -9.97
N VAL A 152 11.31 -4.39 -10.45
CA VAL A 152 12.36 -5.33 -10.07
C VAL A 152 13.75 -4.82 -10.45
N LYS A 153 13.93 -4.29 -11.66
CA LYS A 153 15.20 -3.71 -12.11
C LYS A 153 15.63 -2.54 -11.22
N LEU A 154 14.70 -1.64 -10.90
CA LEU A 154 14.94 -0.53 -9.98
C LEU A 154 15.34 -1.03 -8.59
N ALA A 155 14.60 -1.98 -8.03
CA ALA A 155 14.91 -2.55 -6.73
C ALA A 155 16.31 -3.16 -6.66
N ASN A 156 16.69 -3.95 -7.66
CA ASN A 156 18.03 -4.53 -7.74
C ASN A 156 19.12 -3.46 -7.86
N ALA A 157 18.92 -2.44 -8.68
CA ALA A 157 19.87 -1.34 -8.85
C ALA A 157 20.13 -0.56 -7.54
N TYR A 158 19.10 -0.41 -6.70
CA TYR A 158 19.17 0.33 -5.43
C TYR A 158 19.25 -0.58 -4.19
N LYS A 159 19.46 -1.89 -4.37
CA LYS A 159 19.55 -2.89 -3.28
C LYS A 159 18.32 -2.85 -2.35
N LYS A 160 17.14 -2.70 -2.93
CA LYS A 160 15.84 -2.77 -2.27
C LYS A 160 15.13 -4.08 -2.63
N ARG A 161 14.03 -4.35 -1.93
CA ARG A 161 13.05 -5.38 -2.30
C ARG A 161 11.74 -4.70 -2.69
N ILE A 162 10.85 -5.40 -3.40
CA ILE A 162 9.49 -4.92 -3.63
C ILE A 162 8.47 -5.97 -3.23
N ILE A 163 7.26 -5.49 -2.97
CA ILE A 163 6.05 -6.29 -2.82
C ILE A 163 4.97 -5.69 -3.74
N PHE A 164 4.23 -6.53 -4.44
CA PHE A 164 3.04 -6.10 -5.16
C PHE A 164 1.87 -6.08 -4.18
N GLU A 165 1.83 -5.02 -3.36
CA GLU A 165 1.06 -4.94 -2.11
C GLU A 165 -0.44 -4.77 -2.32
N GLU A 166 -0.85 -4.24 -3.46
CA GLU A 166 -2.26 -3.95 -3.67
C GLU A 166 -2.67 -4.04 -5.13
N PHE A 167 -3.68 -4.86 -5.40
CA PHE A 167 -4.37 -4.93 -6.68
C PHE A 167 -5.76 -5.52 -6.47
N GLY A 168 -6.67 -5.24 -7.39
CA GLY A 168 -8.04 -5.75 -7.30
C GLY A 168 -8.71 -5.87 -8.67
N GLY A 169 -9.82 -6.57 -8.69
CA GLY A 169 -10.73 -6.66 -9.84
C GLY A 169 -12.16 -6.49 -9.36
N SER A 170 -13.05 -6.07 -10.25
CA SER A 170 -14.47 -5.87 -9.95
C SER A 170 -15.35 -6.41 -11.09
N GLY A 171 -16.65 -6.51 -10.82
CA GLY A 171 -17.65 -6.94 -11.80
C GLY A 171 -17.43 -8.37 -12.34
N GLY A 172 -18.02 -8.65 -13.51
CA GLY A 172 -18.01 -10.00 -14.11
C GLY A 172 -16.62 -10.52 -14.51
N SER A 173 -15.61 -9.64 -14.60
CA SER A 173 -14.22 -9.99 -14.90
C SER A 173 -13.31 -10.05 -13.67
N LYS A 174 -13.86 -9.97 -12.44
CA LYS A 174 -13.07 -9.94 -11.21
C LYS A 174 -12.09 -11.11 -11.12
N ALA A 175 -12.57 -12.35 -11.27
CA ALA A 175 -11.74 -13.53 -11.16
C ALA A 175 -10.61 -13.56 -12.21
N SER A 176 -10.90 -13.27 -13.48
CA SER A 176 -9.87 -13.24 -14.52
C SER A 176 -8.86 -12.11 -14.34
N SER A 177 -9.28 -10.94 -13.84
CA SER A 177 -8.38 -9.84 -13.48
C SER A 177 -7.41 -10.23 -12.36
N LEU A 178 -7.92 -10.83 -11.27
CA LEU A 178 -7.10 -11.33 -10.16
C LEU A 178 -6.12 -12.43 -10.62
N ALA A 179 -6.55 -13.31 -11.52
CA ALA A 179 -5.67 -14.31 -12.13
C ALA A 179 -4.51 -13.65 -12.88
N ALA A 180 -4.78 -12.64 -13.71
CA ALA A 180 -3.76 -11.95 -14.47
C ALA A 180 -2.72 -11.22 -13.59
N TYR A 181 -3.18 -10.55 -12.52
CA TYR A 181 -2.29 -9.89 -11.58
C TYR A 181 -1.37 -10.86 -10.86
N THR A 182 -1.94 -11.94 -10.31
CA THR A 182 -1.17 -12.95 -9.59
C THR A 182 -0.23 -13.71 -10.52
N GLU A 183 -0.61 -13.99 -11.76
CA GLU A 183 0.26 -14.58 -12.77
C GLU A 183 1.46 -13.67 -13.10
N ALA A 184 1.23 -12.36 -13.30
CA ALA A 184 2.29 -11.41 -13.55
C ALA A 184 3.30 -11.37 -12.40
N ALA A 185 2.82 -11.27 -11.15
CA ALA A 185 3.67 -11.28 -9.96
C ALA A 185 4.44 -12.60 -9.79
N ASN A 186 3.74 -13.73 -9.92
CA ASN A 186 4.32 -15.07 -9.81
C ASN A 186 5.40 -15.32 -10.86
N SER A 187 5.20 -14.87 -12.10
CA SER A 187 6.18 -15.02 -13.17
C SER A 187 7.52 -14.30 -12.89
N LEU A 188 7.51 -13.36 -11.94
CA LEU A 188 8.66 -12.58 -11.51
C LEU A 188 9.15 -12.96 -10.10
N GLY A 189 8.52 -13.94 -9.45
CA GLY A 189 8.84 -14.32 -8.07
C GLY A 189 8.55 -13.20 -7.06
N LEU A 190 7.58 -12.34 -7.34
CA LEU A 190 7.22 -11.23 -6.45
C LEU A 190 6.23 -11.70 -5.37
N PRO A 191 6.45 -11.36 -4.08
CA PRO A 191 5.38 -11.46 -3.10
C PRO A 191 4.26 -10.48 -3.48
N TRP A 192 3.02 -10.88 -3.21
CA TRP A 192 1.85 -10.12 -3.62
C TRP A 192 0.72 -10.20 -2.58
N MET A 193 -0.09 -9.14 -2.53
CA MET A 193 -1.28 -9.02 -1.69
C MET A 193 -2.37 -8.32 -2.50
N PHE A 194 -3.61 -8.80 -2.40
CA PHE A 194 -4.75 -8.23 -3.10
C PHE A 194 -5.57 -7.35 -2.15
N TRP A 195 -6.28 -6.38 -2.72
CA TRP A 195 -7.28 -5.57 -2.04
C TRP A 195 -8.67 -6.15 -2.28
N GLU A 196 -9.49 -6.35 -1.26
CA GLU A 196 -9.13 -6.72 0.11
C GLU A 196 -10.01 -7.88 0.55
N ILE A 197 -9.68 -8.52 1.68
CA ILE A 197 -10.56 -9.55 2.26
C ILE A 197 -11.57 -8.86 3.19
N LEU A 198 -12.85 -8.82 2.80
CA LEU A 198 -13.91 -8.21 3.61
C LEU A 198 -15.20 -9.04 3.59
N LYS A 199 -15.80 -9.27 4.78
CA LYS A 199 -17.08 -9.97 4.94
C LYS A 199 -18.06 -9.19 5.85
N PRO A 200 -19.34 -8.98 5.45
CA PRO A 200 -19.89 -9.28 4.13
C PRO A 200 -19.22 -8.40 3.06
N GLY A 201 -18.98 -8.96 1.88
CA GLY A 201 -18.37 -8.20 0.78
C GLY A 201 -19.38 -7.72 -0.25
N ASN A 202 -18.91 -6.92 -1.19
CA ASN A 202 -19.68 -6.40 -2.30
C ASN A 202 -19.17 -7.03 -3.62
N PRO A 203 -19.93 -7.95 -4.25
CA PRO A 203 -19.50 -8.61 -5.49
C PRO A 203 -19.20 -7.64 -6.63
N SER A 204 -19.83 -6.46 -6.62
CA SER A 204 -19.68 -5.43 -7.65
C SER A 204 -18.46 -4.53 -7.45
N ASP A 205 -17.78 -4.62 -6.30
CA ASP A 205 -16.63 -3.79 -5.93
C ASP A 205 -15.37 -4.66 -5.81
N LEU A 206 -14.26 -4.08 -5.31
CA LEU A 206 -12.94 -4.70 -5.30
C LEU A 206 -12.77 -5.76 -4.22
N GLU A 207 -13.57 -5.74 -3.14
CA GLU A 207 -13.42 -6.70 -2.06
C GLU A 207 -13.76 -8.12 -2.50
N THR A 208 -13.11 -9.08 -1.85
CA THR A 208 -13.37 -10.51 -2.01
C THR A 208 -13.44 -11.19 -0.64
N TRP A 209 -14.02 -12.38 -0.58
CA TRP A 209 -14.17 -13.13 0.66
C TRP A 209 -14.23 -14.62 0.38
N VAL A 210 -14.07 -15.40 1.43
CA VAL A 210 -13.96 -16.87 1.36
C VAL A 210 -15.14 -17.58 0.69
N ASP A 211 -16.31 -16.93 0.62
CA ASP A 211 -17.52 -17.51 0.01
C ASP A 211 -17.74 -17.06 -1.46
N GLU A 212 -16.95 -16.10 -1.96
CA GLU A 212 -16.96 -15.67 -3.38
C GLU A 212 -16.18 -16.68 -4.24
N LYS A 213 -16.82 -17.81 -4.54
CA LYS A 213 -16.16 -19.02 -5.09
C LYS A 213 -15.15 -18.75 -6.21
N ASP A 214 -15.49 -17.95 -7.20
CA ASP A 214 -14.65 -17.77 -8.39
C ASP A 214 -13.42 -16.90 -8.09
N ALA A 215 -13.61 -15.74 -7.45
CA ALA A 215 -12.53 -14.84 -7.07
C ALA A 215 -11.63 -15.46 -5.99
N TRP A 216 -12.24 -16.01 -4.93
CA TRP A 216 -11.51 -16.66 -3.85
C TRP A 216 -10.80 -17.93 -4.31
N GLY A 217 -11.44 -18.73 -5.16
CA GLY A 217 -10.84 -19.92 -5.78
C GLY A 217 -9.62 -19.55 -6.62
N THR A 218 -9.71 -18.46 -7.40
CA THR A 218 -8.59 -17.93 -8.18
C THR A 218 -7.41 -17.55 -7.29
N LEU A 219 -7.64 -16.72 -6.26
CA LEU A 219 -6.60 -16.25 -5.35
C LEU A 219 -5.98 -17.40 -4.54
N SER A 220 -6.80 -18.31 -4.02
CA SER A 220 -6.35 -19.49 -3.27
C SER A 220 -5.48 -20.40 -4.14
N ASN A 221 -5.86 -20.61 -5.40
CA ASN A 221 -5.06 -21.42 -6.34
C ASN A 221 -3.76 -20.72 -6.71
N ALA A 222 -3.77 -19.40 -6.93
CA ALA A 222 -2.57 -18.62 -7.16
C ALA A 222 -1.62 -18.65 -5.96
N ALA A 223 -2.13 -18.53 -4.73
CA ALA A 223 -1.33 -18.61 -3.51
C ALA A 223 -0.63 -19.98 -3.37
N LYS A 224 -1.36 -21.09 -3.61
CA LYS A 224 -0.76 -22.45 -3.63
C LYS A 224 0.34 -22.59 -4.69
N LYS A 225 0.16 -22.00 -5.87
CA LYS A 225 1.22 -21.96 -6.90
C LYS A 225 2.44 -21.18 -6.40
N THR A 226 2.22 -20.03 -5.76
CA THR A 226 3.27 -19.14 -5.24
C THR A 226 4.22 -19.85 -4.28
N GLN A 227 3.73 -20.79 -3.48
CA GLN A 227 4.55 -21.57 -2.54
C GLN A 227 5.71 -22.33 -3.21
N ASN A 228 5.58 -22.68 -4.49
CA ASN A 228 6.59 -23.42 -5.25
C ASN A 228 7.45 -22.51 -6.15
N ILE A 229 7.26 -21.19 -6.08
CA ILE A 229 7.97 -20.22 -6.89
C ILE A 229 9.16 -19.67 -6.11
N LYS A 230 10.34 -19.68 -6.75
CA LYS A 230 11.52 -19.03 -6.19
C LYS A 230 11.30 -17.52 -6.15
N GLY A 231 11.32 -16.94 -4.95
CA GLY A 231 11.23 -15.50 -4.76
C GLY A 231 12.38 -14.74 -5.44
N ALA A 232 12.08 -13.53 -5.93
CA ALA A 232 13.07 -12.61 -6.51
C ALA A 232 14.16 -12.21 -5.51
N TRP A 233 13.82 -12.20 -4.22
CA TRP A 233 14.74 -11.96 -3.11
C TRP A 233 14.50 -12.94 -1.96
N GLN A 234 15.50 -13.07 -1.10
CA GLN A 234 15.37 -13.76 0.16
C GLN A 234 14.70 -12.86 1.22
N TRP A 235 13.90 -13.47 2.08
CA TRP A 235 13.19 -12.84 3.18
C TRP A 235 13.53 -13.53 4.49
N PRO A 236 14.80 -13.47 4.95
CA PRO A 236 15.24 -14.18 6.17
C PRO A 236 14.49 -13.72 7.42
N GLU A 237 13.81 -12.58 7.39
CA GLU A 237 12.95 -12.11 8.47
C GLU A 237 11.58 -12.80 8.56
N LEU A 238 11.23 -13.66 7.60
CA LEU A 238 9.97 -14.41 7.55
C LEU A 238 10.16 -15.90 7.88
N ASN A 239 11.38 -16.31 8.25
CA ASN A 239 11.76 -17.68 8.61
C ASN A 239 12.05 -17.81 10.11
#